data_AF-A0A9X1QHS3-F1
#
_entry.id   AF-A0A9X1QHS3-F1
#
_cell.length_a   1.000
_cell.length_b   1.000
_cell.length_c   1.000
_cell.angle_alpha   90.00
_cell.angle_beta   90.00
_cell.angle_gamma   90.00
#
_symmetry.space_group_name_H-M   'P 1'
#
loop_
_entity.id
_entity.type
_entity.pdbx_description
1 polymer ?
#
loop_
_entity_poly.entity_id
_entity_poly.type
_entity_poly.pdbx_seq_one_letter_code
_entity_poly.pdbx_strand_id
1 'polypeptide(L)'
;MIAMTISALILASAVQASAPSSYPLLDAAAARLVQKYNSATCADLAQERLAPQSAQQEAIKDQVGDALRNDPAMRAQFVNKVAPTVVNKMIVCSFIP
;
A
#
# COMPACT_ATOMS: atom_id res chain seq x y z
N MET A 1 -20.53 32.11 43.92
CA MET A 1 -19.49 32.41 42.91
C MET A 1 -18.24 31.68 43.36
N ILE A 2 -17.62 30.69 42.71
CA ILE A 2 -17.69 30.05 41.39
C ILE A 2 -17.17 28.63 41.69
N ALA A 3 -18.01 27.60 41.57
CA ALA A 3 -17.62 26.23 41.83
C ALA A 3 -17.25 25.55 40.51
N MET A 4 -15.96 25.22 40.37
CA MET A 4 -15.46 24.02 39.71
C MET A 4 -15.99 23.75 38.29
N THR A 5 -15.37 24.37 37.30
CA THR A 5 -15.55 24.02 35.89
C THR A 5 -14.90 22.67 35.60
N ILE A 6 -15.71 21.71 35.16
CA ILE A 6 -15.34 20.36 34.74
C ILE A 6 -14.63 20.46 33.38
N SER A 7 -13.34 20.17 33.33
CA SER A 7 -12.62 20.01 32.05
C SER A 7 -13.01 18.67 31.41
N ALA A 8 -13.91 18.72 30.43
CA ALA A 8 -14.21 17.58 29.57
C ALA A 8 -13.04 17.33 28.62
N LEU A 9 -12.21 16.33 28.93
CA LEU A 9 -11.17 15.84 28.03
C LEU A 9 -11.83 14.95 26.97
N ILE A 10 -12.12 15.53 25.80
CA ILE A 10 -12.68 14.80 24.66
C ILE A 10 -11.58 13.91 24.07
N LEU A 11 -11.65 12.60 24.30
CA LEU A 11 -10.89 11.60 23.56
C LEU A 11 -11.41 11.56 22.13
N ALA A 12 -10.69 12.21 21.21
CA ALA A 12 -10.91 12.05 19.78
C ALA A 12 -10.38 10.68 19.35
N SER A 13 -11.24 9.66 19.41
CA SER A 13 -10.99 8.37 18.77
C SER A 13 -10.98 8.60 17.27
N ALA A 14 -9.79 8.67 16.66
CA ALA A 14 -9.65 8.65 15.22
C ALA A 14 -10.04 7.25 14.72
N VAL A 15 -11.34 7.02 14.52
CA VAL A 15 -11.83 5.96 13.64
C VAL A 15 -11.32 6.34 12.26
N GLN A 16 -10.26 5.67 11.78
CA GLN A 16 -9.93 5.67 10.36
C GLN A 16 -11.07 4.94 9.65
N ALA A 17 -12.14 5.68 9.33
CA ALA A 17 -13.11 5.24 8.36
C ALA A 17 -12.35 5.10 7.03
N SER A 18 -12.16 3.87 6.58
CA SER A 18 -11.66 3.58 5.24
C SER A 18 -12.61 4.26 4.26
N ALA A 19 -12.21 5.40 3.70
CA ALA A 19 -12.98 6.09 2.69
C ALA A 19 -13.25 5.12 1.52
N PRO A 20 -14.45 5.16 0.90
CA PRO A 20 -14.72 4.35 -0.28
C PRO A 20 -13.64 4.64 -1.34
N SER A 21 -13.01 3.58 -1.83
CA SER A 21 -11.94 3.68 -2.80
C SER A 21 -12.44 4.24 -4.12
N SER A 22 -11.81 5.32 -4.57
CA SER A 22 -12.13 5.94 -5.87
C SER A 22 -11.64 5.11 -7.07
N TYR A 23 -10.91 4.01 -6.83
CA TYR A 23 -10.23 3.21 -7.86
C TYR A 23 -10.32 1.69 -7.58
N PRO A 24 -11.51 1.07 -7.72
CA PRO A 24 -11.75 -0.32 -7.31
C PRO A 24 -10.86 -1.35 -8.03
N LEU A 25 -10.55 -1.15 -9.32
CA LEU A 25 -9.67 -2.06 -10.07
C LEU A 25 -8.23 -2.02 -9.54
N LEU A 26 -7.73 -0.80 -9.29
CA LEU A 26 -6.39 -0.60 -8.75
C LEU A 26 -6.28 -1.15 -7.33
N ASP A 27 -7.35 -1.06 -6.56
CA ASP A 27 -7.43 -1.61 -5.22
C ASP A 27 -7.36 -3.13 -5.17
N ALA A 28 -7.95 -3.82 -6.14
CA ALA A 28 -7.83 -5.25 -6.27
C ALA A 28 -6.39 -5.65 -6.64
N ALA A 29 -5.74 -4.89 -7.53
CA ALA A 29 -4.33 -5.10 -7.86
C ALA A 29 -3.43 -4.89 -6.63
N ALA A 30 -3.65 -3.81 -5.87
CA ALA A 30 -2.94 -3.55 -4.63
C ALA A 30 -3.12 -4.68 -3.61
N ALA A 31 -4.35 -5.17 -3.43
CA ALA A 31 -4.65 -6.27 -2.51
C ALA A 31 -3.90 -7.56 -2.88
N ARG A 32 -3.85 -7.91 -4.17
CA ARG A 32 -3.09 -9.08 -4.65
C ARG A 32 -1.59 -8.93 -4.39
N LEU A 33 -1.04 -7.74 -4.61
CA LEU A 33 0.37 -7.46 -4.38
C LEU A 33 0.71 -7.57 -2.88
N VAL A 34 -0.13 -7.00 -2.02
CA VAL A 34 0.00 -7.10 -0.55
C VAL A 34 -0.07 -8.57 -0.11
N GLN A 35 -1.07 -9.31 -0.58
CA GLN A 35 -1.23 -10.72 -0.24
C GLN A 35 0.02 -11.53 -0.62
N LYS A 36 0.56 -11.31 -1.82
CA LYS A 36 1.77 -11.98 -2.28
C LYS A 36 2.97 -11.73 -1.37
N TYR A 37 3.26 -10.47 -1.02
CA TYR A 37 4.41 -10.16 -0.16
C TYR A 37 4.23 -10.65 1.28
N ASN A 38 2.99 -10.76 1.75
CA ASN A 38 2.68 -11.39 3.03
C ASN A 38 2.96 -12.90 3.01
N SER A 39 2.53 -13.61 1.96
CA SER A 39 2.62 -15.08 1.91
C SER A 39 3.94 -15.63 1.37
N ALA A 40 4.64 -14.88 0.51
CA ALA A 40 5.86 -15.36 -0.15
C ALA A 40 7.06 -15.42 0.81
N THR A 41 7.96 -16.36 0.58
CA THR A 41 9.26 -16.39 1.28
C THR A 41 10.24 -15.40 0.66
N CYS A 42 11.32 -15.07 1.38
CA CYS A 42 12.37 -14.22 0.82
C CYS A 42 13.08 -14.88 -0.37
N ALA A 43 13.20 -16.21 -0.39
CA ALA A 43 13.77 -16.93 -1.52
C ALA A 43 12.88 -16.83 -2.76
N ASP A 44 11.56 -16.99 -2.61
CA ASP A 44 10.61 -16.85 -3.73
C ASP A 44 10.65 -15.45 -4.32
N LEU A 45 10.65 -14.42 -3.45
CA LEU A 45 10.74 -13.03 -3.89
C LEU A 45 12.09 -12.72 -4.55
N ALA A 46 13.19 -13.32 -4.09
CA ALA A 46 14.50 -13.15 -4.71
C ALA A 46 14.54 -13.77 -6.11
N GLN A 47 14.03 -14.99 -6.26
CA GLN A 47 13.96 -15.69 -7.54
C GLN A 47 13.11 -14.90 -8.54
N GLU A 48 11.95 -14.40 -8.11
CA GLU A 48 11.09 -13.62 -9.01
C GLU A 48 11.71 -12.28 -9.42
N ARG A 49 12.48 -11.64 -8.53
CA ARG A 49 13.21 -10.40 -8.88
C ARG A 49 14.30 -10.63 -9.92
N LEU A 50 14.90 -11.83 -9.95
CA LEU A 50 15.92 -12.21 -10.93
C LEU A 50 15.32 -12.72 -12.23
N ALA A 51 14.07 -13.18 -12.19
CA ALA A 51 13.37 -13.68 -13.36
C ALA A 51 13.14 -12.53 -14.37
N PRO A 52 13.34 -12.78 -15.67
CA PRO A 52 12.98 -11.81 -16.69
C PRO A 52 11.47 -11.56 -16.65
N GLN A 53 11.07 -10.28 -16.74
CA GLN A 53 9.66 -9.93 -16.83
C GLN A 53 9.10 -10.45 -18.15
N SER A 54 7.93 -11.07 -18.10
CA SER A 54 7.23 -11.47 -19.32
C SER A 54 6.72 -10.24 -20.07
N ALA A 55 6.52 -10.35 -21.39
CA ALA A 55 5.95 -9.26 -22.18
C ALA A 55 4.59 -8.78 -21.63
N GLN A 56 3.81 -9.70 -21.05
CA GLN A 56 2.55 -9.36 -20.40
C GLN A 56 2.75 -8.57 -19.10
N GLN A 57 3.73 -8.94 -18.26
CA GLN A 57 4.04 -8.18 -17.04
C GLN A 57 4.54 -6.78 -17.38
N GLU A 58 5.37 -6.65 -18.41
CA GLU A 58 5.87 -5.35 -18.87
C GLU A 58 4.71 -4.44 -19.31
N ALA A 59 3.81 -4.96 -20.16
CA ALA A 59 2.65 -4.21 -20.61
C ALA A 59 1.74 -3.75 -19.46
N ILE A 60 1.52 -4.62 -18.46
CA ILE A 60 0.74 -4.26 -17.26
C ILE A 60 1.46 -3.17 -16.46
N LYS A 61 2.78 -3.28 -16.28
CA LYS A 61 3.59 -2.30 -15.56
C LYS A 61 3.49 -0.92 -16.22
N ASP A 62 3.55 -0.86 -17.54
CA ASP A 62 3.45 0.39 -18.29
C ASP A 62 2.05 1.01 -18.16
N GLN A 63 1.00 0.21 -18.36
CA GLN A 63 -0.38 0.67 -18.22
C GLN A 63 -0.69 1.20 -16.82
N VAL A 64 -0.31 0.45 -15.77
CA VAL A 64 -0.49 0.89 -14.39
C VAL A 64 0.39 2.10 -14.10
N GLY A 65 1.64 2.09 -14.59
CA GLY A 65 2.58 3.19 -14.45
C GLY A 65 2.01 4.50 -14.99
N ASP A 66 1.40 4.48 -16.17
CA ASP A 66 0.81 5.67 -16.79
C ASP A 66 -0.40 6.17 -16.01
N ALA A 67 -1.29 5.27 -15.57
CA ALA A 67 -2.41 5.65 -14.72
C ALA A 67 -1.93 6.33 -13.42
N LEU A 68 -0.93 5.76 -12.76
CA LEU A 68 -0.36 6.31 -11.52
C LEU A 68 0.41 7.62 -11.76
N ARG A 69 1.05 7.83 -12.93
CA ARG A 69 1.73 9.09 -13.25
C ARG A 69 0.73 10.22 -13.45
N ASN A 70 -0.35 9.94 -14.17
CA ASN A 70 -1.36 10.92 -14.58
C ASN A 70 -2.32 11.34 -13.46
N ASP A 71 -2.51 10.50 -12.44
CA ASP A 71 -3.40 10.80 -11.30
C ASP A 71 -2.64 10.74 -9.95
N PRO A 72 -2.27 11.90 -9.36
CA PRO A 72 -1.57 11.96 -8.08
C PRO A 72 -2.36 11.40 -6.89
N ALA A 73 -3.70 11.52 -6.90
CA ALA A 73 -4.54 11.01 -5.81
C ALA A 73 -4.59 9.48 -5.85
N MET A 74 -4.76 8.92 -7.05
CA MET A 74 -4.67 7.49 -7.31
C MET A 74 -3.30 6.93 -6.87
N ARG A 75 -2.21 7.62 -7.21
CA ARG A 75 -0.85 7.25 -6.81
C ARG A 75 -0.68 7.22 -5.30
N ALA A 76 -1.13 8.26 -4.61
CA ALA A 76 -1.06 8.31 -3.16
C ALA A 76 -1.83 7.14 -2.52
N GLN A 77 -3.04 6.86 -2.99
CA GLN A 77 -3.85 5.76 -2.48
C GLN A 77 -3.17 4.40 -2.68
N PHE A 78 -2.68 4.12 -3.89
CA PHE A 78 -2.02 2.85 -4.20
C PHE A 78 -0.75 2.65 -3.37
N VAL A 79 0.12 3.68 -3.33
CA VAL A 79 1.38 3.63 -2.57
C VAL A 79 1.11 3.44 -1.08
N ASN A 80 0.19 4.20 -0.49
CA ASN A 80 -0.14 4.08 0.93
C ASN A 80 -0.66 2.69 1.31
N LYS A 81 -1.31 1.99 0.37
CA LYS A 81 -1.84 0.63 0.57
C LYS A 81 -0.77 -0.45 0.41
N VAL A 82 0.12 -0.30 -0.57
CA VAL A 82 1.10 -1.34 -0.96
C VAL A 82 2.42 -1.19 -0.20
N ALA A 83 2.94 0.03 -0.10
CA ALA A 83 4.28 0.29 0.37
C ALA A 83 4.56 -0.25 1.78
N PRO A 84 3.65 -0.13 2.78
CA PRO A 84 3.94 -0.61 4.13
C PRO A 84 4.32 -2.10 4.15
N THR A 85 3.53 -2.96 3.52
CA THR A 85 3.80 -4.40 3.48
C THR A 85 5.01 -4.73 2.61
N VAL A 86 5.07 -4.16 1.40
CA VAL A 86 6.11 -4.49 0.43
C VAL A 86 7.48 -4.03 0.92
N VAL A 87 7.61 -2.78 1.34
CA VAL A 87 8.87 -2.21 1.82
C VAL A 87 9.32 -2.93 3.09
N ASN A 88 8.42 -3.18 4.05
CA ASN A 88 8.78 -3.92 5.26
C ASN A 88 9.29 -5.33 4.93
N LYS A 89 8.64 -6.04 4.01
CA LYS A 89 9.10 -7.35 3.56
C LYS A 89 10.46 -7.26 2.86
N MET A 90 10.70 -6.24 2.05
CA MET A 90 11.99 -6.03 1.39
C MET A 90 13.11 -5.75 2.40
N ILE A 91 12.84 -5.01 3.49
CA ILE A 91 13.79 -4.79 4.59
C ILE A 91 14.09 -6.12 5.31
N VAL A 92 13.05 -6.86 5.71
CA VAL A 92 13.21 -8.18 6.37
C VAL A 92 14.01 -9.16 5.51
N CYS A 93 13.82 -9.13 4.20
CA CYS A 93 14.56 -9.96 3.24
C CYS A 93 15.93 -9.38 2.85
N SER A 94 16.38 -8.27 3.46
CA SER A 94 17.65 -7.59 3.15
C SER A 94 17.81 -7.17 1.68
N PHE A 95 16.70 -6.87 0.99
CA PHE A 95 16.71 -6.37 -0.39
C PHE A 95 16.95 -4.86 -0.48
N ILE A 96 16.63 -4.14 0.59
CA ILE A 96 16.87 -2.72 0.79
C ILE A 96 17.29 -2.51 2.26
N PRO A 97 18.18 -1.54 2.54
CA PRO A 97 18.58 -1.20 3.91
C PRO A 97 17.46 -0.47 4.68
#